data_AF-A0A2N2GXV1-F1
#
_entry.id   AF-A0A2N2GXV1-F1
#
_cell.length_a   1.000
_cell.length_b   1.000
_cell.length_c   1.000
_cell.angle_alpha   90.00
_cell.angle_beta   90.00
_cell.angle_gamma   90.00
#
_symmetry.space_group_name_H-M   'P 1'
#
loop_
_entity.id
_entity.type
_entity.pdbx_description
1 polymer ?
#
loop_
_entity_poly.entity_id
_entity_poly.type
_entity_poly.pdbx_seq_one_letter_code
_entity_poly.pdbx_strand_id
1 'polypeptide(L)' 'MKITIIGAGPGGYEAAIMAAKLGAEVTIVEKKMVGGTCLNIGCIPTKALL' A
#
# COMPACT_ATOMS: atom_id res chain seq x y z
N MET A 1 -12.00 -12.15 10.73
CA MET A 1 -11.17 -11.06 11.29
C MET A 1 -11.30 -9.84 10.38
N LYS A 2 -11.50 -8.64 10.93
CA LYS A 2 -11.61 -7.40 10.13
C LYS A 2 -10.41 -6.51 10.39
N ILE A 3 -9.76 -6.02 9.33
CA ILE A 3 -8.57 -5.18 9.43
C ILE A 3 -8.76 -3.92 8.60
N THR A 4 -8.59 -2.75 9.23
CA THR A 4 -8.55 -1.47 8.53
C THR A 4 -7.11 -0.95 8.50
N ILE A 5 -6.60 -0.65 7.32
CA ILE A 5 -5.25 -0.13 7.09
C ILE A 5 -5.36 1.31 6.62
N ILE A 6 -4.63 2.21 7.28
CA ILE A 6 -4.57 3.62 6.92
C ILE A 6 -3.24 3.88 6.19
N GLY A 7 -3.34 4.23 4.91
CA GLY A 7 -2.22 4.42 3.99
C GLY A 7 -2.01 3.22 3.06
N ALA A 8 -1.98 3.48 1.76
CA ALA A 8 -1.72 2.49 0.70
C ALA A 8 -0.31 2.65 0.11
N GLY A 9 0.68 2.96 0.96
CA GLY A 9 2.10 2.82 0.60
C GLY A 9 2.56 1.35 0.58
N PRO A 10 3.85 1.07 0.31
CA PRO A 10 4.39 -0.29 0.17
C PRO A 10 4.03 -1.25 1.32
N GLY A 11 4.20 -0.79 2.56
CA GLY A 11 3.82 -1.59 3.72
C GLY A 11 2.31 -1.77 3.85
N GLY A 12 1.52 -0.75 3.49
CA GLY A 12 0.07 -0.76 3.65
C GLY A 12 -0.64 -1.69 2.66
N TYR A 13 -0.33 -1.57 1.36
CA TYR A 13 -0.95 -2.44 0.38
C TYR A 13 -0.45 -3.90 0.52
N GLU A 14 0.82 -4.14 0.90
CA GLU A 14 1.26 -5.52 1.11
C GLU A 14 0.69 -6.16 2.37
N ALA A 15 0.60 -5.41 3.47
CA ALA A 15 -0.11 -5.89 4.66
C ALA A 15 -1.57 -6.22 4.33
N ALA A 16 -2.23 -5.40 3.51
CA ALA A 16 -3.60 -5.63 3.08
C ALA A 16 -3.74 -6.91 2.25
N ILE A 17 -2.87 -7.10 1.27
CA ILE A 17 -2.86 -8.30 0.41
C ILE A 17 -2.60 -9.55 1.26
N MET A 18 -1.60 -9.52 2.14
CA MET A 18 -1.28 -10.67 2.98
C MET A 18 -2.43 -11.00 3.96
N ALA A 19 -3.01 -10.00 4.60
CA ALA A 19 -4.15 -10.17 5.49
C ALA A 19 -5.37 -10.77 4.76
N ALA A 20 -5.66 -10.29 3.54
CA ALA A 20 -6.74 -10.83 2.71
C ALA A 20 -6.49 -12.28 2.31
N LYS A 21 -5.25 -12.65 1.95
CA LYS A 21 -4.84 -14.04 1.65
C LYS A 21 -5.03 -14.97 2.85
N LEU A 22 -4.87 -14.46 4.07
CA LEU A 22 -5.12 -15.20 5.31
C LEU A 22 -6.61 -15.22 5.72
N GLY A 23 -7.52 -14.73 4.88
CA GLY A 23 -8.96 -14.76 5.12
C GLY A 23 -9.50 -13.62 5.98
N ALA A 24 -8.73 -12.54 6.19
CA ALA A 24 -9.27 -11.33 6.80
C ALA A 24 -10.10 -10.53 5.81
N GLU A 25 -11.17 -9.91 6.30
CA GLU A 25 -11.89 -8.86 5.58
C GLU A 25 -11.11 -7.56 5.76
N VAL A 26 -10.53 -7.04 4.68
CA VAL A 26 -9.59 -5.92 4.72
C VAL A 26 -10.20 -4.69 4.07
N THR A 27 -10.09 -3.54 4.73
CA THR A 27 -10.36 -2.22 4.16
C THR A 27 -9.07 -1.41 4.19
N ILE A 28 -8.70 -0.79 3.08
CA ILE A 28 -7.56 0.14 3.00
C ILE A 28 -8.07 1.53 2.65
N VAL A 29 -7.56 2.55 3.34
CA VAL A 29 -7.92 3.95 3.11
C VAL A 29 -6.66 4.74 2.78
N GLU A 30 -6.62 5.32 1.59
CA GLU A 30 -5.54 6.21 1.15
C GLU A 30 -6.12 7.58 0.81
N LYS A 31 -5.42 8.64 1.22
CA LYS A 31 -5.84 10.02 0.99
C LYS A 31 -5.40 10.55 -0.36
N LYS A 32 -4.24 10.10 -0.86
CA LYS A 32 -3.61 10.59 -2.09
C LYS A 32 -3.51 9.49 -3.14
N MET A 33 -2.30 9.05 -3.46
CA MET A 33 -2.03 8.09 -4.52
C MET A 33 -1.70 6.73 -3.93
N VAL A 34 -2.35 5.68 -4.45
CA VAL A 34 -2.00 4.29 -4.15
C VAL A 34 -0.54 4.04 -4.54
N GLY A 35 0.16 3.28 -3.72
CA GLY A 35 1.60 3.05 -3.83
C GLY A 35 2.46 4.03 -3.02
N GLY A 36 1.87 5.10 -2.48
CA GLY A 36 2.53 6.04 -1.57
C GLY A 36 3.80 6.67 -2.14
N THR A 37 4.73 7.04 -1.25
CA THR A 37 5.98 7.73 -1.63
C THR A 37 6.84 6.89 -2.56
N CYS A 38 7.09 5.62 -2.23
CA CYS A 38 8.02 4.76 -2.97
C CYS A 38 7.65 4.66 -4.46
N LEU A 39 6.37 4.41 -4.75
CA LEU A 39 5.90 4.24 -6.13
C LEU A 39 5.79 5.57 -6.89
N ASN A 40 5.28 6.62 -6.24
CA ASN A 40 4.84 7.81 -6.96
C ASN A 40 5.87 8.94 -7.00
N ILE A 41 6.66 9.14 -5.93
CA ILE A 41 7.55 10.30 -5.79
C ILE A 41 8.86 9.97 -5.04
N GLY A 42 9.30 8.71 -5.11
CA GLY A 42 10.41 8.20 -4.30
C GLY A 42 11.25 7.18 -5.06
N CYS A 43 11.41 6.00 -4.50
CA CYS A 43 12.35 4.99 -5.00
C CYS A 43 12.13 4.61 -6.46
N ILE A 44 10.87 4.40 -6.90
CA ILE A 44 10.60 3.95 -8.27
C ILE A 44 10.85 5.07 -9.30
N PRO A 45 10.29 6.29 -9.17
CA PRO A 45 10.56 7.35 -10.14
C PRO A 45 12.04 7.74 -10.19
N THR A 46 12.72 7.80 -9.03
CA THR A 46 14.15 8.15 -8.99
C THR A 46 15.05 7.12 -9.70
N LYS A 47 14.63 5.86 -9.81
CA LYS A 47 15.35 4.79 -10.53
C LYS A 47 14.86 4.56 -11.96
N ALA A 48 13.77 5.21 -12.37
CA ALA A 48 13.29 5.20 -13.74
C ALA A 48 13.85 6.37 -14.57
N LEU A 49 14.21 7.46 -13.90
CA LEU A 49 14.75 8.68 -14.52
C LEU A 49 16.28 8.79 -14.45
N LEU A 50 16.93 7.94 -13.66
CA LEU A 50 18.38 7.78 -13.52
C LEU A 50 18.74 6.30 -13.71
#